data_AF-A0A453J0P6-F1
#
_entry.id   AF-A0A453J0P6-F1
#
_cell.length_a   1.000
_cell.length_b   1.000
_cell.length_c   1.000
_cell.angle_alpha   90.00
_cell.angle_beta   90.00
_cell.angle_gamma   90.00
#
_symmetry.space_group_name_H-M   'P 1'
#
loop_
_entity.id
_entity.type
_entity.pdbx_description
1 polymer ?
#
loop_
_entity_poly.entity_id
_entity_poly.type
_entity_poly.pdbx_seq_one_letter_code
_entity_poly.pdbx_strand_id
1 'polypeptide(L)'
;LIAFQSFCDCVGDVEMGKILARDGERTEKEKWIDLVQEVACSSSVKRPNEVLPTCVILSKSLDRNQRAEREAAAAALSEFIRHSEKEPALLEQMVEELCQHVTDDSPTVRSLCLRGLVQIPESHILNYIQQVLGVILALLEDATESVQLTAVQCLLTVLNVSEQDAVDPILISLLVRLRNLQISMNTKMRSNAFAAYGALSAYGAGSQHHAFLEQIHATLPRLILHLHDNDLSVRLACRVCSRCFVFPY
;
A
#
# COMPACT_ATOMS: atom_id res chain seq x y z
N LEU A 1 -21.25 -16.69 5.59
CA LEU A 1 -20.50 -16.87 6.85
C LEU A 1 -20.95 -18.10 7.63
N ILE A 2 -22.20 -18.19 8.10
CA ILE A 2 -22.70 -19.37 8.86
C ILE A 2 -22.41 -20.71 8.16
N ALA A 3 -22.71 -20.83 6.87
CA ALA A 3 -22.43 -22.05 6.11
C ALA A 3 -20.93 -22.41 6.02
N PHE A 4 -20.05 -21.40 5.97
CA PHE A 4 -18.60 -21.61 5.91
C PHE A 4 -18.03 -21.95 7.29
N GLN A 5 -18.56 -21.34 8.36
CA GLN A 5 -18.26 -21.75 9.74
C GLN A 5 -18.61 -23.23 9.97
N SER A 6 -19.84 -23.63 9.60
CA SER A 6 -20.27 -25.03 9.73
C SER A 6 -19.40 -25.98 8.92
N PHE A 7 -18.94 -25.56 7.73
CA PHE A 7 -17.97 -26.34 6.96
C PHE A 7 -16.64 -26.51 7.72
N CYS A 8 -16.08 -25.43 8.27
CA CYS A 8 -14.83 -25.48 9.06
C CYS A 8 -14.95 -26.40 10.27
N ASP A 9 -16.08 -26.34 10.97
CA ASP A 9 -16.38 -27.22 12.11
C ASP A 9 -16.46 -28.69 11.66
N CYS A 10 -17.10 -28.96 10.51
CA CYS A 10 -17.20 -30.32 9.95
C CYS A 10 -15.86 -30.91 9.50
N VAL A 11 -14.97 -30.11 8.89
CA VAL A 11 -13.65 -30.59 8.44
C VAL A 11 -12.58 -30.53 9.53
N GLY A 12 -12.93 -30.06 10.73
CA GLY A 12 -12.04 -29.98 11.89
C GLY A 12 -10.98 -28.87 11.79
N ASP A 13 -11.17 -27.83 10.96
CA ASP A 13 -10.23 -26.71 10.86
C ASP A 13 -10.54 -25.65 11.93
N VAL A 14 -10.17 -25.97 13.17
CA VAL A 14 -10.50 -25.20 14.38
C VAL A 14 -10.01 -23.74 14.31
N GLU A 15 -8.83 -23.47 13.73
CA GLU A 15 -8.35 -22.08 13.60
C GLU A 15 -9.15 -21.29 12.57
N MET A 16 -9.51 -21.90 11.43
CA MET A 16 -10.36 -21.21 10.46
C MET A 16 -11.73 -20.91 11.08
N GLY A 17 -12.26 -21.84 11.86
CA GLY A 17 -13.46 -21.63 12.66
C GLY A 17 -13.33 -20.47 13.67
N LYS A 18 -12.16 -20.26 14.28
CA LYS A 18 -11.92 -19.12 15.18
C LYS A 18 -11.88 -17.78 14.45
N ILE A 19 -11.23 -17.72 13.29
CA ILE A 19 -11.15 -16.52 12.44
C ILE A 19 -12.58 -16.08 12.06
N LEU A 20 -13.38 -17.04 11.56
CA LEU A 20 -14.75 -16.79 11.15
C LEU A 20 -15.68 -16.42 12.31
N ALA A 21 -15.50 -17.00 13.49
CA ALA A 21 -16.29 -16.65 14.68
C ALA A 21 -15.97 -15.25 15.21
N ARG A 22 -14.71 -14.79 15.11
CA ARG A 22 -14.29 -13.47 15.59
C ARG A 22 -14.84 -12.34 14.72
N ASP A 23 -14.75 -12.50 13.40
CA ASP A 23 -15.00 -11.40 12.45
C ASP A 23 -16.30 -11.58 11.64
N GLY A 24 -16.94 -12.74 11.71
CA GLY A 24 -18.17 -13.07 10.98
C GLY A 24 -19.43 -12.35 11.43
N GLU A 25 -19.46 -11.80 12.65
CA GLU A 25 -20.63 -11.07 13.18
C GLU A 25 -20.64 -9.57 12.83
N ARG A 26 -19.55 -9.04 12.24
CA ARG A 26 -19.35 -7.59 12.08
C ARG A 26 -19.53 -7.15 10.62
N THR A 27 -20.74 -6.72 10.27
CA THR A 27 -21.22 -6.35 8.92
C THR A 27 -20.74 -4.99 8.38
N GLU A 28 -19.56 -4.50 8.76
CA GLU A 28 -19.00 -3.30 8.12
C GLU A 28 -18.22 -3.67 6.86
N LYS A 29 -18.39 -2.89 5.79
CA LYS A 29 -17.84 -3.16 4.45
C LYS A 29 -16.31 -3.28 4.40
N GLU A 30 -15.59 -2.74 5.38
CA GLU A 30 -14.13 -2.88 5.49
C GLU A 30 -13.73 -4.20 6.18
N LYS A 31 -14.55 -4.75 7.07
CA LYS A 31 -14.20 -5.91 7.91
C LYS A 31 -14.21 -7.25 7.16
N TRP A 32 -15.00 -7.37 6.09
CA TRP A 32 -14.98 -8.60 5.29
C TRP A 32 -13.71 -8.72 4.44
N ILE A 33 -13.11 -7.59 4.04
CA ILE A 33 -11.82 -7.56 3.33
C ILE A 33 -10.72 -8.07 4.26
N ASP A 34 -10.69 -7.56 5.50
CA ASP A 34 -9.77 -8.02 6.53
C ASP A 34 -9.93 -9.53 6.76
N LEU A 35 -11.17 -10.02 6.86
CA LEU A 35 -11.45 -11.45 6.98
C LEU A 35 -10.90 -12.28 5.80
N VAL A 36 -11.04 -11.79 4.56
CA VAL A 36 -10.49 -12.49 3.37
C VAL A 36 -8.96 -12.55 3.45
N GLN A 37 -8.30 -11.47 3.87
CA GLN A 37 -6.85 -11.45 4.06
C GLN A 37 -6.43 -12.43 5.17
N GLU A 38 -7.14 -12.50 6.29
CA GLU A 38 -6.83 -13.44 7.36
C GLU A 38 -7.02 -14.91 6.95
N VAL A 39 -8.07 -15.19 6.18
CA VAL A 39 -8.30 -16.50 5.54
C VAL A 39 -7.14 -16.85 4.61
N ALA A 40 -6.70 -15.90 3.77
CA ALA A 40 -5.57 -16.11 2.86
C ALA A 40 -4.25 -16.35 3.61
N CYS A 41 -3.97 -15.58 4.66
CA CYS A 41 -2.80 -15.76 5.53
C CYS A 41 -2.80 -17.14 6.21
N SER A 42 -3.91 -17.51 6.84
CA SER A 42 -4.08 -18.83 7.48
C SER A 42 -3.88 -19.98 6.49
N SER A 43 -4.40 -19.82 5.26
CA SER A 43 -4.28 -20.80 4.19
C SER A 43 -2.83 -20.93 3.70
N SER A 44 -2.10 -19.81 3.60
CA SER A 44 -0.69 -19.78 3.21
C SER A 44 0.20 -20.57 4.16
N VAL A 45 -0.08 -20.47 5.47
CA VAL A 45 0.70 -21.17 6.50
C VAL A 45 0.32 -22.65 6.58
N LYS A 46 -0.96 -22.98 6.52
CA LYS A 46 -1.44 -24.34 6.77
C LYS A 46 -1.44 -25.24 5.53
N ARG A 47 -1.63 -24.65 4.36
CA ARG A 47 -1.81 -25.35 3.09
C ARG A 47 -0.99 -24.69 1.98
N PRO A 48 0.34 -24.57 2.13
CA PRO A 48 1.20 -23.86 1.16
C PRO A 48 1.08 -24.43 -0.25
N ASN A 49 0.89 -25.75 -0.39
CA ASN A 49 0.74 -26.41 -1.70
C ASN A 49 -0.54 -25.99 -2.45
N GLU A 50 -1.54 -25.48 -1.75
CA GLU A 50 -2.81 -25.03 -2.34
C GLU A 50 -2.79 -23.55 -2.75
N VAL A 51 -1.77 -22.79 -2.33
CA VAL A 51 -1.67 -21.34 -2.59
C VAL A 51 -1.54 -21.07 -4.09
N LEU A 52 -0.62 -21.73 -4.79
CA LEU A 52 -0.40 -21.52 -6.21
C LEU A 52 -1.68 -21.78 -7.06
N PRO A 53 -2.34 -22.95 -6.94
CA PRO A 53 -3.63 -23.18 -7.62
C PRO A 53 -4.69 -22.12 -7.27
N THR A 54 -4.75 -21.70 -6.01
CA THR A 54 -5.70 -20.68 -5.55
C THR A 54 -5.41 -19.33 -6.20
N CYS A 55 -4.15 -18.89 -6.26
CA CYS A 55 -3.76 -17.65 -6.92
C CYS A 55 -4.14 -17.65 -8.40
N VAL A 56 -3.96 -18.76 -9.11
CA VAL A 56 -4.36 -18.88 -10.53
C VAL A 56 -5.88 -18.72 -10.71
N ILE A 57 -6.68 -19.27 -9.80
CA ILE A 57 -8.15 -19.12 -9.84
C ILE A 57 -8.57 -17.68 -9.51
N LEU A 58 -7.94 -17.09 -8.49
CA LEU A 58 -8.25 -15.74 -8.04
C LEU A 58 -7.82 -14.68 -9.05
N SER A 59 -6.72 -14.88 -9.77
CA SER A 59 -6.28 -13.97 -10.84
C SER A 59 -7.37 -13.81 -11.89
N LYS A 60 -7.98 -14.92 -12.34
CA LYS A 60 -9.15 -14.90 -13.25
C LYS A 60 -10.39 -14.22 -12.67
N SER A 61 -10.46 -14.12 -11.34
CA SER A 61 -11.58 -13.48 -10.64
C SER A 61 -11.43 -11.96 -10.62
N LEU A 62 -10.22 -11.42 -10.84
CA LEU A 62 -9.98 -10.00 -11.01
C LEU A 62 -10.58 -9.46 -12.31
N ASP A 63 -10.75 -10.28 -13.36
CA ASP A 63 -11.39 -9.84 -14.60
C ASP A 63 -12.92 -9.97 -14.61
N ARG A 64 -13.53 -10.42 -13.50
CA ARG A 64 -14.98 -10.66 -13.43
C ARG A 64 -15.75 -9.35 -13.40
N ASN A 65 -16.96 -9.34 -13.96
CA ASN A 65 -17.85 -8.17 -13.92
C ASN A 65 -18.31 -7.79 -12.51
N GLN A 66 -18.37 -8.75 -11.58
CA GLN A 66 -18.88 -8.52 -10.24
C GLN A 66 -17.82 -7.91 -9.32
N ARG A 67 -18.06 -6.66 -8.89
CA ARG A 67 -17.15 -5.91 -8.02
C ARG A 67 -16.73 -6.67 -6.76
N ALA A 68 -17.67 -7.33 -6.08
CA ALA A 68 -17.37 -8.06 -4.85
C ALA A 68 -16.40 -9.24 -5.07
N GLU A 69 -16.45 -9.89 -6.24
CA GLU A 69 -15.52 -10.97 -6.58
C GLU A 69 -14.12 -10.41 -6.83
N ARG A 70 -14.01 -9.30 -7.57
CA ARG A 70 -12.72 -8.61 -7.79
C ARG A 70 -12.10 -8.11 -6.49
N GLU A 71 -12.90 -7.49 -5.63
CA GLU A 71 -12.44 -7.00 -4.32
C GLU A 71 -11.93 -8.15 -3.44
N ALA A 72 -12.64 -9.29 -3.42
CA ALA A 72 -12.22 -10.48 -2.67
C ALA A 72 -10.93 -11.08 -3.24
N ALA A 73 -10.83 -11.18 -4.57
CA ALA A 73 -9.65 -11.68 -5.23
C ALA A 73 -8.42 -10.78 -4.97
N ALA A 74 -8.58 -9.46 -5.11
CA ALA A 74 -7.52 -8.50 -4.81
C ALA A 74 -7.09 -8.58 -3.34
N ALA A 75 -8.03 -8.72 -2.41
CA ALA A 75 -7.73 -8.88 -0.99
C ALA A 75 -6.88 -10.14 -0.73
N ALA A 76 -7.32 -11.30 -1.24
CA ALA A 76 -6.60 -12.55 -1.04
C ALA A 76 -5.21 -12.55 -1.71
N LEU A 77 -5.13 -12.10 -2.97
CA LEU A 77 -3.85 -11.99 -3.70
C LEU A 77 -2.88 -11.01 -3.02
N SER A 78 -3.39 -9.90 -2.48
CA SER A 78 -2.55 -8.94 -1.73
C SER A 78 -1.90 -9.52 -0.48
N GLU A 79 -2.48 -10.58 0.09
CA GLU A 79 -1.89 -11.29 1.23
C GLU A 79 -1.01 -12.45 0.76
N PHE A 80 -1.43 -13.23 -0.24
CA PHE A 80 -0.65 -14.37 -0.74
C PHE A 80 0.75 -13.98 -1.23
N ILE A 81 0.92 -12.76 -1.75
CA ILE A 81 2.20 -12.27 -2.26
C ILE A 81 3.27 -12.21 -1.17
N ARG A 82 2.87 -11.97 0.08
CA ARG A 82 3.78 -11.98 1.25
C ARG A 82 4.43 -13.35 1.46
N HIS A 83 3.78 -14.41 0.99
CA HIS A 83 4.17 -15.79 1.23
C HIS A 83 4.80 -16.47 0.00
N SER A 84 5.09 -15.73 -1.07
CA SER A 84 5.58 -16.29 -2.34
C SER A 84 7.11 -16.38 -2.46
N GLU A 85 7.87 -16.18 -1.37
CA GLU A 85 9.35 -16.12 -1.41
C GLU A 85 10.00 -17.36 -2.05
N LYS A 86 9.39 -18.54 -1.89
CA LYS A 86 9.92 -19.81 -2.41
C LYS A 86 9.44 -20.17 -3.80
N GLU A 87 8.56 -19.35 -4.40
CA GLU A 87 7.89 -19.62 -5.67
C GLU A 87 8.01 -18.41 -6.62
N PRO A 88 9.18 -18.20 -7.26
CA PRO A 88 9.43 -17.00 -8.06
C PRO A 88 8.45 -16.79 -9.22
N ALA A 89 8.03 -17.88 -9.89
CA ALA A 89 7.06 -17.80 -10.99
C ALA A 89 5.67 -17.36 -10.50
N LEU A 90 5.26 -17.80 -9.30
CA LEU A 90 4.02 -17.34 -8.68
C LEU A 90 4.13 -15.85 -8.32
N LEU A 91 5.25 -15.44 -7.72
CA LEU A 91 5.48 -14.04 -7.36
C LEU A 91 5.39 -13.14 -8.61
N GLU A 92 6.09 -13.49 -9.69
CA GLU A 92 6.07 -12.72 -10.94
C GLU A 92 4.65 -12.57 -11.50
N GLN A 93 3.91 -13.69 -11.59
CA GLN A 93 2.51 -13.67 -12.03
C GLN A 93 1.66 -12.75 -11.15
N MET A 94 1.80 -12.85 -9.82
CA MET A 94 1.02 -12.01 -8.91
C MET A 94 1.36 -10.53 -9.03
N VAL A 95 2.65 -10.18 -9.20
CA VAL A 95 3.06 -8.78 -9.41
C VAL A 95 2.44 -8.23 -10.69
N GLU A 96 2.47 -9.00 -11.78
CA GLU A 96 1.86 -8.62 -13.05
C GLU A 96 0.35 -8.37 -12.90
N GLU A 97 -0.37 -9.31 -12.30
CA GLU A 97 -1.82 -9.22 -12.08
C GLU A 97 -2.19 -8.03 -11.20
N LEU A 98 -1.49 -7.82 -10.08
CA LEU A 98 -1.76 -6.67 -9.21
C LEU A 98 -1.45 -5.35 -9.92
N CYS A 99 -0.38 -5.27 -10.70
CA CYS A 99 -0.04 -4.06 -11.47
C CYS A 99 -1.07 -3.74 -12.56
N GLN A 100 -1.61 -4.75 -13.25
CA GLN A 100 -2.66 -4.54 -14.25
C GLN A 100 -3.92 -3.89 -13.62
N HIS A 101 -4.29 -4.34 -12.42
CA HIS A 101 -5.53 -3.95 -11.75
C HIS A 101 -5.43 -2.67 -10.90
N VAL A 102 -4.30 -1.97 -10.90
CA VAL A 102 -4.18 -0.63 -10.29
C VAL A 102 -5.00 0.43 -11.03
N THR A 103 -5.59 0.09 -12.17
CA THR A 103 -6.49 0.94 -12.97
C THR A 103 -7.96 0.49 -12.93
N ASP A 104 -8.31 -0.47 -12.06
CA ASP A 104 -9.67 -0.99 -11.90
C ASP A 104 -10.69 0.13 -11.57
N ASP A 105 -11.96 -0.05 -11.94
CA ASP A 105 -13.02 0.93 -11.64
C ASP A 105 -13.33 1.02 -10.14
N SER A 106 -13.10 -0.06 -9.37
CA SER A 106 -13.26 -0.07 -7.93
C SER A 106 -12.05 0.54 -7.22
N PRO A 107 -12.22 1.62 -6.43
CA PRO A 107 -11.12 2.16 -5.63
C PRO A 107 -10.60 1.15 -4.60
N THR A 108 -11.45 0.23 -4.13
CA THR A 108 -11.05 -0.84 -3.22
C THR A 108 -10.03 -1.77 -3.88
N VAL A 109 -10.27 -2.18 -5.13
CA VAL A 109 -9.36 -3.05 -5.88
C VAL A 109 -8.04 -2.34 -6.10
N ARG A 110 -8.05 -1.09 -6.58
CA ARG A 110 -6.82 -0.29 -6.77
C ARG A 110 -6.00 -0.18 -5.48
N SER A 111 -6.65 0.12 -4.35
CA SER A 111 -6.01 0.17 -3.03
C SER A 111 -5.43 -1.17 -2.59
N LEU A 112 -6.15 -2.27 -2.78
CA LEU A 112 -5.69 -3.61 -2.39
C LEU A 112 -4.54 -4.11 -3.26
N CYS A 113 -4.60 -3.86 -4.57
CA CYS A 113 -3.51 -4.16 -5.49
C CYS A 113 -2.22 -3.43 -5.09
N LEU A 114 -2.31 -2.13 -4.83
CA LEU A 114 -1.16 -1.37 -4.35
C LEU A 114 -0.64 -1.87 -2.99
N ARG A 115 -1.52 -2.18 -2.05
CA ARG A 115 -1.13 -2.75 -0.75
C ARG A 115 -0.40 -4.07 -0.94
N GLY A 116 -0.86 -4.95 -1.82
CA GLY A 116 -0.20 -6.21 -2.14
C GLY A 116 1.20 -6.01 -2.70
N LEU A 117 1.38 -5.06 -3.62
CA LEU A 117 2.69 -4.78 -4.23
C LEU A 117 3.75 -4.36 -3.19
N VAL A 118 3.36 -3.67 -2.11
CA VAL A 118 4.31 -3.32 -1.03
C VAL A 118 4.49 -4.44 0.01
N GLN A 119 3.84 -5.60 -0.16
CA GLN A 119 4.03 -6.81 0.65
C GLN A 119 4.92 -7.85 -0.03
N ILE A 120 5.47 -7.57 -1.22
CA ILE A 120 6.48 -8.45 -1.85
C ILE A 120 7.60 -8.73 -0.82
N PRO A 121 8.04 -10.00 -0.67
CA PRO A 121 9.07 -10.36 0.31
C PRO A 121 10.32 -9.50 0.19
N GLU A 122 10.95 -9.14 1.32
CA GLU A 122 12.12 -8.26 1.35
C GLU A 122 13.28 -8.77 0.48
N SER A 123 13.42 -10.10 0.36
CA SER A 123 14.41 -10.74 -0.50
C SER A 123 14.19 -10.49 -2.01
N HIS A 124 13.01 -10.03 -2.41
CA HIS A 124 12.61 -9.88 -3.81
C HIS A 124 12.14 -8.46 -4.18
N ILE A 125 11.73 -7.62 -3.21
CA ILE A 125 11.15 -6.29 -3.47
C ILE A 125 12.06 -5.41 -4.34
N LEU A 126 13.38 -5.51 -4.18
CA LEU A 126 14.35 -4.72 -4.95
C LEU A 126 14.27 -4.98 -6.46
N ASN A 127 13.85 -6.18 -6.89
CA ASN A 127 13.66 -6.51 -8.31
C ASN A 127 12.45 -5.77 -8.92
N TYR A 128 11.49 -5.37 -8.08
CA TYR A 128 10.24 -4.75 -8.50
C TYR A 128 10.14 -3.29 -8.05
N ILE A 129 11.14 -2.75 -7.33
CA ILE A 129 11.02 -1.47 -6.63
C ILE A 129 10.70 -0.30 -7.56
N GLN A 130 11.30 -0.27 -8.76
CA GLN A 130 11.02 0.76 -9.76
C GLN A 130 9.56 0.70 -10.25
N GLN A 131 9.04 -0.50 -10.49
CA GLN A 131 7.65 -0.71 -10.90
C GLN A 131 6.69 -0.29 -9.79
N VAL A 132 6.95 -0.71 -8.54
CA VAL A 132 6.13 -0.36 -7.38
C VAL A 132 6.12 1.15 -7.15
N LEU A 133 7.28 1.81 -7.21
CA LEU A 133 7.38 3.26 -7.10
C LEU A 133 6.65 3.99 -8.24
N GLY A 134 6.70 3.46 -9.47
CA GLY A 134 5.95 3.98 -10.62
C GLY A 134 4.43 3.91 -10.40
N VAL A 135 3.93 2.78 -9.89
CA VAL A 135 2.52 2.61 -9.53
C VAL A 135 2.11 3.59 -8.44
N ILE A 136 2.90 3.72 -7.36
CA ILE A 136 2.65 4.67 -6.28
C ILE A 136 2.55 6.08 -6.84
N LEU A 137 3.49 6.48 -7.69
CA LEU A 137 3.53 7.81 -8.28
C LEU A 137 2.24 8.14 -9.05
N ALA A 138 1.73 7.18 -9.83
CA ALA A 138 0.48 7.33 -10.55
C ALA A 138 -0.73 7.45 -9.60
N LEU A 139 -0.79 6.60 -8.56
CA LEU A 139 -1.92 6.56 -7.63
C LEU A 139 -1.96 7.72 -6.62
N LEU A 140 -0.86 8.47 -6.45
CA LEU A 140 -0.88 9.74 -5.70
C LEU A 140 -1.80 10.79 -6.33
N GLU A 141 -2.13 10.67 -7.61
CA GLU A 141 -3.06 11.54 -8.34
C GLU A 141 -4.41 10.85 -8.65
N ASP A 142 -4.70 9.72 -7.99
CA ASP A 142 -5.97 9.00 -8.19
C ASP A 142 -7.18 9.90 -7.91
N ALA A 143 -8.28 9.71 -8.65
CA ALA A 143 -9.50 10.49 -8.47
C ALA A 143 -10.16 10.28 -7.09
N THR A 144 -9.87 9.17 -6.41
CA THR A 144 -10.41 8.81 -5.10
C THR A 144 -9.40 9.09 -3.99
N GLU A 145 -9.77 9.96 -3.04
CA GLU A 145 -8.88 10.36 -1.94
C GLU A 145 -8.41 9.17 -1.07
N SER A 146 -9.23 8.12 -0.90
CA SER A 146 -8.83 6.92 -0.14
C SER A 146 -7.73 6.11 -0.85
N VAL A 147 -7.69 6.13 -2.18
CA VAL A 147 -6.63 5.50 -2.98
C VAL A 147 -5.35 6.31 -2.88
N GLN A 148 -5.44 7.65 -3.00
CA GLN A 148 -4.31 8.55 -2.76
C GLN A 148 -3.70 8.32 -1.37
N LEU A 149 -4.55 8.18 -0.33
CA LEU A 149 -4.08 7.94 1.03
C LEU A 149 -3.35 6.60 1.12
N THR A 150 -3.89 5.57 0.46
CA THR A 150 -3.23 4.26 0.37
C THR A 150 -1.86 4.40 -0.30
N ALA A 151 -1.75 5.20 -1.37
CA ALA A 151 -0.49 5.44 -2.06
C ALA A 151 0.56 6.15 -1.19
N VAL A 152 0.18 7.17 -0.42
CA VAL A 152 1.11 7.84 0.51
C VAL A 152 1.59 6.87 1.59
N GLN A 153 0.70 6.04 2.13
CA GLN A 153 1.07 5.04 3.14
C GLN A 153 2.01 3.97 2.57
N CYS A 154 1.72 3.48 1.36
CA CYS A 154 2.56 2.51 0.66
C CYS A 154 3.94 3.11 0.31
N LEU A 155 4.00 4.40 -0.06
CA LEU A 155 5.25 5.12 -0.27
C LEU A 155 6.14 5.09 0.99
N LEU A 156 5.57 5.41 2.16
CA LEU A 156 6.31 5.37 3.42
C LEU A 156 6.88 3.98 3.72
N THR A 157 6.15 2.91 3.38
CA THR A 157 6.63 1.53 3.53
C THR A 157 7.84 1.26 2.64
N VAL A 158 7.75 1.58 1.33
CA VAL A 158 8.79 1.22 0.37
C VAL A 158 10.04 2.10 0.44
N LEU A 159 9.92 3.34 0.91
CA LEU A 159 11.09 4.21 1.09
C LEU A 159 12.10 3.63 2.09
N ASN A 160 11.68 2.78 3.05
CA ASN A 160 12.60 2.16 3.99
C ASN A 160 13.56 1.15 3.34
N VAL A 161 13.21 0.61 2.17
CA VAL A 161 14.01 -0.37 1.43
C VAL A 161 14.53 0.17 0.10
N SER A 162 14.15 1.41 -0.27
CA SER A 162 14.51 1.99 -1.57
C SER A 162 15.91 2.60 -1.56
N GLU A 163 16.70 2.30 -2.58
CA GLU A 163 18.01 2.90 -2.80
C GLU A 163 17.92 4.21 -3.59
N GLN A 164 19.00 5.00 -3.58
CA GLN A 164 19.06 6.30 -4.28
C GLN A 164 18.66 6.19 -5.75
N ASP A 165 19.23 5.22 -6.47
CA ASP A 165 19.05 5.07 -7.91
C ASP A 165 17.60 4.75 -8.31
N ALA A 166 16.81 4.15 -7.40
CA ALA A 166 15.40 3.87 -7.63
C ALA A 166 14.52 5.12 -7.46
N VAL A 167 14.87 6.00 -6.51
CA VAL A 167 14.04 7.17 -6.14
C VAL A 167 14.43 8.42 -6.94
N ASP A 168 15.73 8.61 -7.22
CA ASP A 168 16.28 9.81 -7.86
C ASP A 168 15.53 10.21 -9.16
N PRO A 169 15.17 9.28 -10.08
CA PRO A 169 14.47 9.62 -11.33
C PRO A 169 13.06 10.19 -11.12
N ILE A 170 12.40 9.87 -10.01
CA ILE A 170 11.01 10.25 -9.72
C ILE A 170 10.89 11.19 -8.52
N LEU A 171 11.99 11.55 -7.87
CA LEU A 171 12.03 12.31 -6.61
C LEU A 171 11.22 13.61 -6.69
N ILE A 172 11.48 14.44 -7.70
CA ILE A 172 10.80 15.74 -7.86
C ILE A 172 9.30 15.54 -8.11
N SER A 173 8.96 14.54 -8.91
CA SER A 173 7.58 14.14 -9.22
C SER A 173 6.81 13.69 -7.97
N LEU A 174 7.47 12.97 -7.05
CA LEU A 174 6.89 12.58 -5.75
C LEU A 174 6.68 13.81 -4.86
N LEU A 175 7.69 14.68 -4.72
CA LEU A 175 7.63 15.87 -3.88
C LEU A 175 6.49 16.81 -4.31
N VAL A 176 6.34 17.06 -5.61
CA VAL A 176 5.27 17.92 -6.14
C VAL A 176 3.89 17.37 -5.78
N ARG A 177 3.66 16.06 -5.96
CA ARG A 177 2.38 15.40 -5.67
C ARG A 177 2.09 15.40 -4.18
N LEU A 178 3.05 15.01 -3.35
CA LEU A 178 2.93 15.00 -1.90
C LEU A 178 2.63 16.40 -1.34
N ARG A 179 3.28 17.44 -1.89
CA ARG A 179 3.02 18.83 -1.50
C ARG A 179 1.54 19.17 -1.68
N ASN A 180 0.90 18.72 -2.76
CA ASN A 180 -0.52 18.95 -2.99
C ASN A 180 -1.42 18.24 -1.96
N LEU A 181 -1.02 17.06 -1.48
CA LEU A 181 -1.77 16.30 -0.48
C LEU A 181 -1.68 16.91 0.93
N GLN A 182 -0.66 17.72 1.22
CA GLN A 182 -0.48 18.42 2.50
C GLN A 182 -1.57 19.46 2.82
N ILE A 183 -2.41 19.84 1.86
CA ILE A 183 -3.54 20.76 2.07
C ILE A 183 -4.90 20.06 2.08
N SER A 184 -4.93 18.72 2.04
CA SER A 184 -6.19 17.96 2.15
C SER A 184 -6.90 18.30 3.47
N MET A 185 -8.24 18.28 3.46
CA MET A 185 -9.02 18.41 4.70
C MET A 185 -8.88 17.18 5.61
N ASN A 186 -8.50 16.03 5.04
CA ASN A 186 -8.25 14.80 5.77
C ASN A 186 -6.94 14.92 6.57
N THR A 187 -7.05 14.91 7.90
CA THR A 187 -5.89 15.04 8.81
C THR A 187 -4.88 13.92 8.61
N LYS A 188 -5.36 12.69 8.35
CA LYS A 188 -4.51 11.52 8.09
C LYS A 188 -3.77 11.67 6.76
N MET A 189 -4.40 12.21 5.73
CA MET A 189 -3.72 12.54 4.47
C MET A 189 -2.60 13.54 4.71
N ARG A 190 -2.89 14.68 5.37
CA ARG A 190 -1.88 15.71 5.63
C ARG A 190 -0.70 15.16 6.43
N SER A 191 -0.95 14.41 7.50
CA SER A 191 0.11 13.87 8.35
C SER A 191 1.00 12.86 7.60
N ASN A 192 0.40 11.95 6.83
CA ASN A 192 1.17 11.00 6.01
C ASN A 192 1.92 11.72 4.88
N ALA A 193 1.34 12.74 4.26
CA ALA A 193 2.00 13.52 3.21
C ALA A 193 3.23 14.28 3.74
N PHE A 194 3.14 14.89 4.93
CA PHE A 194 4.32 15.49 5.58
C PHE A 194 5.38 14.45 5.96
N ALA A 195 4.96 13.29 6.48
CA ALA A 195 5.89 12.22 6.83
C ALA A 195 6.65 11.71 5.59
N ALA A 196 5.94 11.41 4.49
CA ALA A 196 6.53 10.95 3.25
C ALA A 196 7.44 12.01 2.61
N TYR A 197 7.01 13.27 2.62
CA TYR A 197 7.81 14.38 2.13
C TYR A 197 9.11 14.54 2.93
N GLY A 198 9.05 14.37 4.26
CA GLY A 198 10.23 14.34 5.13
C GLY A 198 11.15 13.15 4.84
N ALA A 199 10.61 11.94 4.66
CA ALA A 199 11.40 10.75 4.33
C ALA A 199 12.17 10.91 3.00
N LEU A 200 11.57 11.59 2.01
CA LEU A 200 12.24 11.88 0.74
C LEU A 200 13.46 12.81 0.86
N SER A 201 13.66 13.48 2.00
CA SER A 201 14.86 14.30 2.22
C SER A 201 16.15 13.50 2.14
N ALA A 202 16.11 12.21 2.50
CA ALA A 202 17.26 11.31 2.45
C ALA A 202 17.81 11.15 1.04
N TYR A 203 16.99 11.40 0.02
CA TYR A 203 17.33 11.26 -1.39
C TYR A 203 17.73 12.59 -2.06
N GLY A 204 17.68 13.70 -1.30
CA GLY A 204 17.92 15.05 -1.83
C GLY A 204 19.36 15.36 -2.22
N ALA A 205 20.32 14.48 -1.87
CA ALA A 205 21.74 14.61 -2.20
C ALA A 205 22.10 14.13 -3.62
N GLY A 206 21.14 13.55 -4.35
CA GLY A 206 21.35 12.93 -5.66
C GLY A 206 21.51 13.90 -6.82
N SER A 207 21.34 13.40 -8.05
CA SER A 207 21.58 14.16 -9.27
C SER A 207 20.63 15.36 -9.42
N GLN A 208 19.48 15.28 -8.77
CA GLN A 208 18.41 16.30 -8.79
C GLN A 208 18.52 17.33 -7.65
N HIS A 209 19.68 17.45 -6.99
CA HIS A 209 19.83 18.28 -5.77
C HIS A 209 19.29 19.71 -5.92
N HIS A 210 19.55 20.39 -7.04
CA HIS A 210 19.07 21.75 -7.24
C HIS A 210 17.54 21.84 -7.30
N ALA A 211 16.90 20.99 -8.11
CA ALA A 211 15.45 20.92 -8.21
C ALA A 211 14.81 20.48 -6.88
N PHE A 212 15.49 19.62 -6.12
CA PHE A 212 15.07 19.24 -4.77
C PHE A 212 15.00 20.47 -3.84
N LEU A 213 16.05 21.29 -3.80
CA LEU A 213 16.07 22.52 -3.00
C LEU A 213 14.94 23.49 -3.39
N GLU A 214 14.64 23.62 -4.68
CA GLU A 214 13.49 24.41 -5.13
C GLU A 214 12.17 23.87 -4.58
N GLN A 215 11.96 22.55 -4.54
CA GLN A 215 10.77 21.96 -3.93
C GLN A 215 10.71 22.24 -2.43
N ILE A 216 11.84 22.19 -1.71
CA ILE A 216 11.90 22.53 -0.28
C ILE A 216 11.49 23.99 -0.07
N HIS A 217 12.08 24.92 -0.82
CA HIS A 217 11.74 26.34 -0.72
C HIS A 217 10.25 26.59 -1.00
N ALA A 218 9.69 25.94 -2.02
CA ALA A 218 8.27 26.04 -2.36
C ALA A 218 7.33 25.47 -1.26
N THR A 219 7.84 24.58 -0.41
CA THR A 219 7.07 23.92 0.66
C THR A 219 7.21 24.63 2.01
N LEU A 220 8.23 25.47 2.21
CA LEU A 220 8.47 26.20 3.47
C LEU A 220 7.25 26.94 4.02
N PRO A 221 6.47 27.72 3.23
CA PRO A 221 5.28 28.39 3.76
C PRO A 221 4.25 27.40 4.32
N ARG A 222 4.11 26.23 3.67
CA ARG A 222 3.17 25.18 4.11
C ARG A 222 3.64 24.54 5.41
N LEU A 223 4.94 24.29 5.56
CA LEU A 223 5.51 23.77 6.80
C LEU A 223 5.27 24.72 7.97
N ILE A 224 5.59 26.02 7.80
CA ILE A 224 5.41 27.02 8.86
C ILE A 224 3.94 27.08 9.31
N LEU A 225 2.99 27.04 8.37
CA LEU A 225 1.57 27.03 8.68
C LEU A 225 1.16 25.78 9.50
N HIS A 226 1.60 24.59 9.07
CA HIS A 226 1.17 23.32 9.67
C HIS A 226 1.93 22.93 10.95
N LEU A 227 2.99 23.65 11.33
CA LEU A 227 3.57 23.56 12.69
C LEU A 227 2.55 23.88 13.79
N HIS A 228 1.51 24.64 13.44
CA HIS A 228 0.40 25.05 14.29
C HIS A 228 -0.94 24.44 13.87
N ASP A 229 -0.96 23.35 13.08
CA ASP A 229 -2.20 22.63 12.72
C ASP A 229 -2.98 22.26 14.00
N ASN A 230 -4.31 22.21 13.92
CA ASN A 230 -5.17 21.81 15.05
C ASN A 230 -4.95 20.36 15.47
N ASP A 231 -4.60 19.50 14.51
CA ASP A 231 -4.36 18.08 14.74
C ASP A 231 -2.92 17.81 15.20
N LEU A 232 -2.78 17.04 16.28
CA LEU A 232 -1.47 16.72 16.87
C LEU A 232 -0.59 15.89 15.91
N SER A 233 -1.18 14.94 15.17
CA SER A 233 -0.41 14.07 14.27
C SER A 233 0.21 14.87 13.13
N VAL A 234 -0.53 15.86 12.60
CA VAL A 234 -0.03 16.76 11.55
C VAL A 234 1.10 17.63 12.08
N ARG A 235 0.95 18.22 13.27
CA ARG A 235 2.03 19.02 13.89
C ARG A 235 3.31 18.22 14.09
N LEU A 236 3.19 16.97 14.57
CA LEU A 236 4.35 16.12 14.79
C LEU A 236 5.04 15.75 13.47
N ALA A 237 4.28 15.31 12.46
CA ALA A 237 4.82 14.99 11.14
C ALA A 237 5.50 16.21 10.51
N CYS A 238 4.88 17.39 10.60
CA CYS A 238 5.43 18.64 10.08
C CYS A 238 6.73 19.05 10.78
N ARG A 239 6.84 18.86 12.11
CA ARG A 239 8.08 19.15 12.86
C ARG A 239 9.21 18.22 12.45
N VAL A 240 8.93 16.92 12.31
CA VAL A 240 9.93 15.94 11.84
C VAL A 240 10.39 16.32 10.43
N CYS A 241 9.43 16.54 9.52
CA CYS A 241 9.69 16.97 8.14
C CYS A 241 10.57 18.24 8.09
N SER A 242 10.28 19.25 8.93
CA SER A 242 11.07 20.48 8.99
C SER A 242 12.52 20.23 9.43
N ARG A 243 12.75 19.32 10.38
CA ARG A 243 14.11 18.97 10.86
C ARG A 243 14.95 18.34 9.75
N CYS A 244 14.34 17.48 8.95
CA CYS A 244 14.96 16.81 7.82
C CYS A 244 15.51 17.78 6.75
N PHE A 245 15.01 19.02 6.68
CA PHE A 245 15.47 20.02 5.72
C PHE A 245 16.39 21.09 6.29
N VAL A 246 16.35 21.33 7.60
CA VAL A 246 17.23 22.30 8.27
C VAL A 246 18.60 21.69 8.57
N PHE A 247 18.67 20.37 8.77
CA PHE A 247 19.92 19.62 8.94
C PHE A 247 19.95 18.48 7.91
N PRO A 248 20.22 18.77 6.63
CA PRO A 248 20.23 17.72 5.62
C PRO A 248 21.41 16.74 5.77
N TYR A 249 22.33 16.96 6.70
CA TYR A 249 23.51 16.11 6.99
C TYR A 249 23.93 16.23 8.45
#